data_AF-A0A2Z6LYZ5-F1
#
_entry.id   AF-A0A2Z6LYZ5-F1
#
_cell.length_a   1.000
_cell.length_b   1.000
_cell.length_c   1.000
_cell.angle_alpha   90.00
_cell.angle_beta   90.00
_cell.angle_gamma   90.00
#
_symmetry.space_group_name_H-M   'P 1'
#
loop_
_entity.id
_entity.type
_entity.pdbx_description
1 polymer ?
#
loop_
_entity_poly.entity_id
_entity_poly.type
_entity_poly.pdbx_seq_one_letter_code
_entity_poly.pdbx_strand_id
1 'polypeptide(L)'
;MYITMHYFELEQVVAHKLSTIRNADLIAVMSNGCIIETGTHNELINIPNGHYAKLAKLQTQLSINDDQDQNQEQQSILLSAARSSAGRTSTARSSPAVMFPKSPLPNDIITSQVSHPSPSFSRLLCLNSPEWKQGLIGTLSAIAFGSIQPIYALTIGGMISAFFATSHHEMKHRIMNYSLIFTSLSLASITLNLLQHYNFAYMGAKLTKRIRLCMLEKILTFETAWFDEEKNSSGALCSRLSNEASMVKSLVADRVCLLVQTASAVTIAMIIGLVVAWKLALVMIAVQPLTILCFYTRKVLLSTLSTKFVKAQNQSTQIAVEAVYNHRIVTSFGSIEKVLRLFDKAQEAPRMEARKKSWLAGIGMGSAQCLTFMCWALDFCTGKVIAEAGSMTSDLAKSSTAVASVFEILDRHSLIPKVCV
;
A
#
# COMPACT_ATOMS: atom_id res chain seq x y z
N MET A 1 -56.88 -32.67 38.57
CA MET A 1 -56.55 -32.54 37.15
C MET A 1 -55.04 -32.37 37.04
N TYR A 2 -54.29 -33.47 37.08
CA TYR A 2 -52.84 -33.47 36.96
C TYR A 2 -52.49 -33.60 35.47
N ILE A 3 -52.04 -32.52 34.86
CA ILE A 3 -51.42 -32.57 33.52
C ILE A 3 -49.94 -32.83 33.76
N THR A 4 -49.56 -34.10 33.78
CA THR A 4 -48.16 -34.54 33.69
C THR A 4 -47.70 -34.32 32.26
N MET A 5 -47.05 -33.18 32.02
CA MET A 5 -46.46 -32.85 30.72
C MET A 5 -45.06 -33.48 30.65
N HIS A 6 -44.99 -34.75 30.22
CA HIS A 6 -43.71 -35.38 29.87
C HIS A 6 -43.28 -34.85 28.51
N TYR A 7 -42.36 -33.87 28.49
CA TYR A 7 -41.58 -33.55 27.31
C TYR A 7 -40.56 -34.69 27.10
N PHE A 8 -40.87 -35.64 26.22
CA PHE A 8 -39.84 -36.51 25.65
C PHE A 8 -39.12 -35.70 24.56
N GLU A 9 -37.84 -35.40 24.76
CA GLU A 9 -36.98 -34.87 23.68
C GLU A 9 -36.68 -36.01 22.70
N LEU A 10 -36.97 -35.79 21.41
CA LEU A 10 -36.54 -36.69 20.35
C LEU A 10 -35.11 -36.32 19.95
N GLU A 11 -34.15 -37.20 20.26
CA GLU A 11 -32.76 -37.02 19.89
C GLU A 11 -32.44 -37.72 18.56
N GLN A 12 -31.84 -36.99 17.62
CA GLN A 12 -31.31 -37.56 16.38
C GLN A 12 -29.78 -37.48 16.39
N VAL A 13 -29.12 -38.64 16.37
CA VAL A 13 -27.66 -38.75 16.39
C VAL A 13 -27.18 -39.37 15.08
N VAL A 14 -26.27 -38.68 14.38
CA VAL A 14 -25.52 -39.24 13.24
C VAL A 14 -24.13 -39.62 13.75
N ALA A 15 -23.85 -40.91 13.88
CA ALA A 15 -22.59 -41.39 14.41
C ALA A 15 -21.75 -42.11 13.34
N HIS A 16 -20.45 -41.82 13.31
CA HIS A 16 -19.46 -42.60 12.57
C HIS A 16 -18.89 -43.76 13.42
N LYS A 17 -19.00 -43.66 14.75
CA LYS A 17 -18.66 -44.74 15.68
C LYS A 17 -19.91 -45.49 16.09
N LEU A 18 -19.99 -46.77 15.72
CA LEU A 18 -21.14 -47.65 15.97
C LEU A 18 -21.35 -47.91 17.47
N SER A 19 -20.31 -47.79 18.30
CA SER A 19 -20.40 -47.87 19.76
C SER A 19 -21.30 -46.79 20.36
N THR A 20 -21.33 -45.60 19.78
CA THR A 20 -22.11 -44.45 20.25
C THR A 20 -23.62 -44.61 20.04
N ILE A 21 -24.04 -45.45 19.09
CA ILE A 21 -25.46 -45.66 18.73
C ILE A 21 -25.98 -47.04 19.12
N ARG A 22 -25.21 -47.80 19.92
CA ARG A 22 -25.58 -49.16 20.35
C ARG A 22 -26.87 -49.16 21.18
N ASN A 23 -27.07 -48.12 21.99
CA ASN A 23 -28.22 -47.98 22.88
C ASN A 23 -29.35 -47.12 22.27
N ALA A 24 -29.30 -46.85 20.97
CA ALA A 24 -30.36 -46.10 20.31
C ALA A 24 -31.63 -46.95 20.15
N ASP A 25 -32.80 -46.34 20.38
CA ASP A 25 -34.10 -47.02 20.27
C ASP A 25 -34.40 -47.44 18.82
N LEU A 26 -33.95 -46.65 17.84
CA LEU A 26 -34.10 -46.93 16.42
C LEU A 26 -32.85 -46.50 15.67
N ILE A 27 -32.27 -47.44 14.92
CA ILE A 27 -31.15 -47.18 14.03
C ILE A 27 -31.66 -47.28 12.59
N ALA A 28 -31.40 -46.25 11.78
CA ALA A 28 -31.71 -46.24 10.35
C ALA A 28 -30.40 -46.21 9.55
N VAL A 29 -30.20 -47.21 8.68
CA VAL A 29 -29.04 -47.31 7.79
C VAL A 29 -29.42 -46.74 6.44
N MET A 30 -28.58 -45.85 5.92
CA MET A 30 -28.80 -45.18 4.65
C MET A 30 -27.75 -45.60 3.63
N SER A 31 -28.19 -45.89 2.40
CA SER A 31 -27.32 -46.13 1.25
C SER A 31 -27.89 -45.43 0.02
N ASN A 32 -27.03 -44.70 -0.72
CA ASN A 32 -27.41 -43.91 -1.89
C ASN A 32 -28.59 -42.95 -1.67
N GLY A 33 -28.71 -42.37 -0.46
CA GLY A 33 -29.79 -41.44 -0.10
C GLY A 33 -31.13 -42.09 0.25
N CYS A 34 -31.22 -43.42 0.24
CA CYS A 34 -32.40 -44.19 0.65
C CYS A 34 -32.14 -44.94 1.96
N ILE A 35 -33.17 -45.06 2.80
CA ILE A 35 -33.12 -45.90 4.01
C ILE A 35 -33.27 -47.36 3.57
N ILE A 36 -32.27 -48.18 3.87
CA ILE A 36 -32.20 -49.59 3.45
C ILE A 36 -32.53 -50.57 4.58
N GLU A 37 -32.22 -50.20 5.83
CA GLU A 37 -32.43 -51.05 7.01
C GLU A 37 -32.84 -50.15 8.19
N THR A 38 -33.80 -50.60 8.99
CA THR A 38 -34.25 -49.91 10.22
C THR A 38 -34.50 -50.93 11.32
N GLY A 39 -34.05 -50.67 12.54
CA GLY A 39 -34.30 -51.56 13.69
C GLY A 39 -33.40 -51.24 14.87
N THR A 40 -33.46 -52.08 15.91
CA THR A 40 -32.54 -51.98 17.05
C THR A 40 -31.16 -52.57 16.70
N HIS A 41 -30.13 -52.28 17.51
CA HIS A 41 -28.79 -52.88 17.33
C HIS A 41 -28.83 -54.42 17.21
N ASN A 42 -29.63 -55.05 18.07
CA ASN A 42 -29.75 -56.51 18.12
C ASN A 42 -30.48 -57.08 16.87
N GLU A 43 -31.44 -56.35 16.31
CA GLU A 43 -32.12 -56.74 15.08
C GLU A 43 -31.18 -56.61 13.88
N LEU A 44 -30.52 -55.46 13.75
CA LEU A 44 -29.69 -55.14 12.58
C LEU A 44 -28.38 -55.95 12.50
N ILE A 45 -27.82 -56.39 13.63
CA ILE A 45 -26.60 -57.20 13.64
C ILE A 45 -26.86 -58.66 13.22
N ASN A 46 -28.09 -59.13 13.43
CA ASN A 46 -28.50 -60.50 13.14
C ASN A 46 -28.99 -60.70 11.69
N ILE A 47 -29.19 -59.62 10.92
CA ILE A 47 -29.57 -59.70 9.51
C ILE A 47 -28.41 -60.28 8.69
N PRO A 48 -28.56 -61.45 8.04
CA PRO A 48 -27.51 -62.02 7.19
C PRO A 48 -27.26 -61.10 5.99
N ASN A 49 -25.99 -60.76 5.74
CA ASN A 49 -25.55 -59.82 4.70
C ASN A 49 -26.03 -58.36 4.83
N GLY A 50 -26.56 -57.96 6.00
CA GLY A 50 -26.97 -56.57 6.27
C GLY A 50 -25.81 -55.57 6.22
N HIS A 51 -26.11 -54.33 5.83
CA HIS A 51 -25.15 -53.24 5.70
C HIS A 51 -24.66 -52.77 7.08
N TYR A 52 -25.54 -52.74 8.09
CA TYR A 52 -25.14 -52.43 9.46
C TYR A 52 -24.13 -53.45 10.01
N ALA A 53 -24.42 -54.75 9.87
CA ALA A 53 -23.57 -55.83 10.36
C ALA A 53 -22.19 -55.83 9.67
N LYS A 54 -22.12 -55.50 8.38
CA LYS A 54 -20.86 -55.33 7.65
C LYS A 54 -20.03 -54.17 8.20
N LEU A 55 -20.64 -53.01 8.42
CA LEU A 55 -19.95 -51.84 9.01
C LEU A 55 -19.46 -52.13 10.44
N ALA A 56 -20.26 -52.83 11.26
CA ALA A 56 -19.88 -53.22 12.62
C ALA A 56 -18.67 -54.15 12.64
N LYS A 57 -18.63 -55.13 11.73
CA LYS A 57 -17.47 -56.03 11.59
C LYS A 57 -16.21 -55.27 11.17
N LEU A 58 -16.32 -54.37 10.19
CA LEU A 58 -15.20 -53.57 9.71
C LEU A 58 -14.64 -52.63 10.80
N GLN A 59 -15.51 -51.95 11.54
CA GLN A 59 -15.06 -51.04 12.61
C GLN A 59 -14.43 -51.79 13.79
N THR A 60 -14.93 -52.99 14.10
CA THR A 60 -14.34 -53.86 15.13
C THR A 60 -12.96 -54.36 14.68
N GLN A 61 -12.80 -54.76 13.41
CA GLN A 61 -11.51 -55.15 12.84
C GLN A 61 -10.49 -54.00 12.83
N LEU A 62 -10.93 -52.78 12.50
CA LEU A 62 -10.06 -51.59 12.52
C LEU A 62 -9.62 -51.24 13.95
N SER A 63 -10.53 -51.35 14.93
CA SER A 63 -10.19 -51.09 16.35
C SER A 63 -9.20 -52.14 16.90
N ILE A 64 -9.31 -53.39 16.46
CA ILE A 64 -8.39 -54.47 16.86
C ILE A 64 -7.00 -54.32 16.22
N ASN A 65 -6.91 -53.81 14.99
CA ASN A 65 -5.62 -53.56 14.33
C ASN A 65 -4.86 -52.39 14.94
N ASP A 66 -5.55 -51.31 15.34
CA ASP A 66 -4.91 -50.17 16.03
C ASP A 66 -4.32 -50.58 17.40
N ASP A 67 -4.93 -51.55 18.10
CA ASP A 67 -4.42 -52.11 19.37
C ASP A 67 -3.27 -53.12 19.16
N GLN A 68 -3.15 -53.73 17.97
CA GLN A 68 -2.02 -54.61 17.63
C GLN A 68 -0.78 -53.83 17.14
N ASP A 69 -0.96 -52.71 16.43
CA ASP A 69 0.15 -51.86 16.00
C ASP A 69 0.79 -51.08 17.18
N GLN A 70 0.04 -50.80 18.26
CA GLN A 70 0.61 -50.17 19.46
C GLN A 70 1.53 -51.08 20.28
N ASN A 71 1.46 -52.41 20.13
CA ASN A 71 2.30 -53.35 20.86
C ASN A 71 3.60 -53.76 20.13
N GLN A 72 3.84 -53.27 18.91
CA GLN A 72 5.08 -53.51 18.16
C GLN A 72 5.89 -52.26 17.78
N GLU A 73 5.35 -51.05 17.98
CA GLU A 73 6.03 -49.79 17.62
C GLU A 73 6.67 -49.02 18.79
N GLN A 74 7.02 -49.68 19.91
CA GLN A 74 7.75 -48.98 20.99
C GLN A 74 9.27 -48.89 20.78
N GLN A 75 9.82 -49.40 19.66
CA GLN A 75 11.28 -49.50 19.49
C GLN A 75 11.86 -49.04 18.13
N SER A 76 11.08 -48.48 17.21
CA SER A 76 11.59 -48.13 15.86
C SER A 76 11.25 -46.71 15.35
N ILE A 77 10.46 -45.89 16.03
CA ILE A 77 10.11 -44.52 15.58
C ILE A 77 11.10 -43.47 16.13
N LEU A 78 12.39 -43.66 15.84
CA LEU A 78 13.37 -42.56 15.96
C LEU A 78 14.17 -42.29 14.68
N LEU A 79 13.96 -43.02 13.58
CA LEU A 79 14.89 -42.94 12.43
C LEU A 79 14.30 -42.94 11.00
N SER A 80 12.99 -42.81 10.76
CA SER A 80 12.46 -43.06 9.41
C SER A 80 11.29 -42.19 8.92
N ALA A 81 11.15 -40.94 9.39
CA ALA A 81 10.18 -39.99 8.82
C ALA A 81 10.70 -39.18 7.62
N ALA A 82 11.56 -39.77 6.78
CA ALA A 82 12.02 -39.16 5.54
C ALA A 82 12.08 -40.20 4.44
N ARG A 83 10.91 -40.53 3.85
CA ARG A 83 10.72 -40.92 2.43
C ARG A 83 9.34 -41.53 2.22
N SER A 84 8.46 -40.77 1.57
CA SER A 84 7.80 -41.16 0.30
C SER A 84 6.49 -40.39 0.10
N SER A 85 6.55 -39.42 -0.79
CA SER A 85 5.41 -38.93 -1.55
C SER A 85 5.15 -39.90 -2.72
N ALA A 86 3.92 -40.36 -2.92
CA ALA A 86 3.27 -40.41 -4.23
C ALA A 86 1.89 -41.09 -4.17
N GLY A 87 0.88 -40.38 -4.66
CA GLY A 87 -0.25 -40.98 -5.37
C GLY A 87 -1.38 -41.51 -4.50
N ARG A 88 -2.36 -40.65 -4.20
CA ARG A 88 -3.78 -41.04 -4.18
C ARG A 88 -4.70 -39.81 -4.22
N THR A 89 -5.28 -39.59 -5.39
CA THR A 89 -6.42 -38.73 -5.62
C THR A 89 -7.62 -39.24 -4.83
N SER A 90 -8.03 -38.52 -3.80
CA SER A 90 -9.34 -38.68 -3.18
C SER A 90 -10.07 -37.34 -3.19
N THR A 91 -11.17 -37.31 -3.92
CA THR A 91 -12.15 -36.23 -3.95
C THR A 91 -12.89 -36.19 -2.61
N ALA A 92 -12.36 -35.43 -1.65
CA ALA A 92 -13.10 -34.97 -0.49
C ALA A 92 -13.13 -33.44 -0.52
N ARG A 93 -14.21 -32.89 -1.09
CA ARG A 93 -14.53 -31.47 -0.93
C ARG A 93 -14.89 -31.21 0.52
N SER A 94 -14.43 -30.05 0.99
CA SER A 94 -14.87 -29.27 2.16
C SER A 94 -14.50 -29.80 3.55
N SER A 95 -13.24 -29.55 3.92
CA SER A 95 -12.87 -28.95 5.21
C SER A 95 -11.54 -28.19 5.06
N PRO A 96 -11.52 -26.86 4.94
CA PRO A 96 -10.33 -26.10 5.29
C PRO A 96 -10.55 -25.57 6.69
N ALA A 97 -10.23 -26.35 7.73
CA ALA A 97 -10.11 -25.81 9.08
C ALA A 97 -8.89 -24.89 9.11
N VAL A 98 -9.10 -23.60 8.87
CA VAL A 98 -8.11 -22.59 9.23
C VAL A 98 -8.28 -22.40 10.72
N MET A 99 -7.50 -23.16 11.48
CA MET A 99 -7.37 -22.98 12.92
C MET A 99 -6.65 -21.64 13.13
N PHE A 100 -7.40 -20.55 13.28
CA PHE A 100 -6.89 -19.37 13.95
C PHE A 100 -6.69 -19.77 15.41
N PRO A 101 -5.46 -19.75 15.96
CA PRO A 101 -5.27 -20.05 17.37
C PRO A 101 -5.93 -18.93 18.19
N LYS A 102 -7.09 -19.25 18.79
CA LYS A 102 -7.62 -18.52 19.95
C LYS A 102 -6.95 -19.11 21.19
N SER A 103 -5.75 -18.63 21.50
CA SER A 103 -5.28 -18.60 22.89
C SER A 103 -5.40 -17.16 23.39
N PRO A 104 -5.89 -16.93 24.63
CA PRO A 104 -5.60 -15.68 25.30
C PRO A 104 -4.09 -15.68 25.57
N LEU A 105 -3.33 -14.94 24.76
CA LEU A 105 -1.91 -14.74 25.04
C LEU A 105 -1.76 -14.20 26.47
N PRO A 106 -0.99 -14.86 27.36
CA PRO A 106 -0.17 -14.12 28.28
C PRO A 106 0.76 -13.24 27.43
N ASN A 107 0.83 -11.95 27.75
CA ASN A 107 1.94 -11.11 27.28
C ASN A 107 3.25 -11.87 27.53
N ASP A 108 4.17 -11.86 26.55
CA ASP A 108 5.56 -12.36 26.61
C ASP A 108 5.94 -13.59 25.76
N ILE A 109 5.30 -13.79 24.60
CA ILE A 109 6.02 -14.36 23.45
C ILE A 109 5.89 -13.41 22.28
N ILE A 110 6.72 -12.37 22.32
CA ILE A 110 7.20 -11.71 21.11
C ILE A 110 7.83 -12.84 20.29
N THR A 111 7.15 -13.32 19.24
CA THR A 111 7.89 -13.92 18.14
C THR A 111 8.88 -12.85 17.74
N SER A 112 10.15 -13.05 18.09
CA SER A 112 11.26 -12.19 17.70
C SER A 112 11.22 -12.13 16.19
N GLN A 113 10.49 -11.16 15.62
CA GLN A 113 10.77 -10.69 14.29
C GLN A 113 12.20 -10.22 14.41
N VAL A 114 13.14 -11.04 13.93
CA VAL A 114 14.51 -10.62 13.71
C VAL A 114 14.40 -9.40 12.82
N SER A 115 14.48 -8.22 13.43
CA SER A 115 14.41 -6.95 12.74
C SER A 115 15.70 -6.87 11.95
N HIS A 116 15.69 -7.36 10.72
CA HIS A 116 16.83 -7.17 9.84
C HIS A 116 17.09 -5.67 9.76
N PRO A 117 18.34 -5.22 9.96
CA PRO A 117 18.67 -3.81 9.87
C PRO A 117 18.22 -3.29 8.50
N SER A 118 17.61 -2.11 8.48
CA SER A 118 17.17 -1.49 7.23
C SER A 118 18.35 -1.46 6.26
N PRO A 119 18.25 -2.10 5.08
CA PRO A 119 19.38 -2.18 4.17
C PRO A 119 19.81 -0.78 3.76
N SER A 120 21.13 -0.55 3.72
CA SER A 120 21.68 0.73 3.28
C SER A 120 21.25 1.03 1.84
N PHE A 121 20.63 2.20 1.61
CA PHE A 121 20.27 2.69 0.27
C PHE A 121 21.48 2.72 -0.68
N SER A 122 22.68 2.99 -0.16
CA SER A 122 23.92 2.97 -0.94
C SER A 122 24.24 1.57 -1.48
N ARG A 123 23.91 0.51 -0.73
CA ARG A 123 24.10 -0.88 -1.17
C ARG A 123 23.13 -1.22 -2.31
N LEU A 124 21.88 -0.77 -2.21
CA LEU A 124 20.89 -0.95 -3.28
C LEU A 124 21.29 -0.19 -4.55
N LEU A 125 21.86 1.00 -4.42
CA LEU A 125 22.37 1.76 -5.57
C LEU A 125 23.61 1.12 -6.18
N CYS A 126 24.47 0.49 -5.37
CA CYS A 126 25.66 -0.24 -5.85
C CYS A 126 25.30 -1.45 -6.75
N LEU A 127 24.14 -2.07 -6.54
CA LEU A 127 23.62 -3.13 -7.42
C LEU A 127 23.37 -2.65 -8.86
N ASN A 128 23.29 -1.34 -9.08
CA ASN A 128 23.13 -0.70 -10.39
C ASN A 128 24.45 -0.36 -11.09
N SER A 129 25.60 -0.58 -10.45
CA SER A 129 26.94 -0.41 -11.04
C SER A 129 27.14 -0.94 -12.48
N PRO A 130 26.60 -2.09 -12.92
CA PRO A 130 26.75 -2.54 -14.32
C PRO A 130 26.16 -1.59 -15.37
N GLU A 131 25.11 -0.84 -15.04
CA GLU A 131 24.38 0.03 -15.96
C GLU A 131 24.63 1.51 -15.64
N TRP A 132 25.77 1.83 -15.01
CA TRP A 132 26.10 3.17 -14.54
C TRP A 132 26.06 4.22 -15.67
N LYS A 133 26.42 3.84 -16.90
CA LYS A 133 26.37 4.71 -18.07
C LYS A 133 24.96 5.22 -18.34
N GLN A 134 23.97 4.32 -18.26
CA GLN A 134 22.57 4.65 -18.50
C GLN A 134 21.98 5.46 -17.35
N GLY A 135 22.41 5.19 -16.12
CA GLY A 135 22.08 6.02 -14.96
C GLY A 135 22.68 7.43 -15.07
N LEU A 136 23.91 7.56 -15.58
CA LEU A 136 24.58 8.86 -15.75
C LEU A 136 23.89 9.72 -16.82
N ILE A 137 23.58 9.15 -17.98
CA ILE A 137 22.85 9.88 -19.02
C ILE A 137 21.44 10.27 -18.53
N GLY A 138 20.76 9.39 -17.79
CA GLY A 138 19.46 9.68 -17.18
C GLY A 138 19.52 10.81 -16.15
N THR A 139 20.53 10.82 -15.28
CA THR A 139 20.74 11.88 -14.29
C THR A 139 21.11 13.21 -14.94
N LEU A 140 21.95 13.22 -15.97
CA LEU A 140 22.25 14.43 -16.74
C LEU A 140 20.99 15.01 -17.39
N SER A 141 20.16 14.16 -18.01
CA SER A 141 18.87 14.58 -18.56
C SER A 141 17.90 15.08 -17.47
N ALA A 142 17.88 14.47 -16.29
CA ALA A 142 17.07 14.93 -15.16
C ALA A 142 17.50 16.30 -14.62
N ILE A 143 18.81 16.57 -14.58
CA ILE A 143 19.34 17.88 -14.20
C ILE A 143 18.93 18.93 -15.24
N ALA A 144 19.11 18.61 -16.53
CA ALA A 144 18.73 19.50 -17.63
C ALA A 144 17.22 19.76 -17.68
N PHE A 145 16.39 18.73 -17.46
CA PHE A 145 14.93 18.91 -17.40
C PHE A 145 14.50 19.71 -16.17
N GLY A 146 15.15 19.51 -15.02
CA GLY A 146 14.92 20.31 -13.81
C GLY A 146 15.23 21.80 -13.99
N SER A 147 16.19 22.17 -14.86
CA SER A 147 16.52 23.57 -15.15
C SER A 147 15.49 24.28 -16.02
N ILE A 148 14.68 23.53 -16.78
CA ILE A 148 13.67 24.09 -17.69
C ILE A 148 12.63 24.90 -16.92
N GLN A 149 12.19 24.45 -15.73
CA GLN A 149 11.16 25.15 -14.97
C GLN A 149 11.61 26.54 -14.49
N PRO A 150 12.80 26.73 -13.90
CA PRO A 150 13.36 28.05 -13.62
C PRO A 150 13.57 28.92 -14.88
N ILE A 151 14.10 28.34 -15.96
CA ILE A 151 14.33 29.06 -17.23
C ILE A 151 13.00 29.54 -17.81
N TYR A 152 11.96 28.72 -17.74
CA TYR A 152 10.60 29.05 -18.15
C TYR A 152 10.02 30.22 -17.35
N ALA A 153 10.23 30.24 -16.03
CA ALA A 153 9.80 31.36 -15.19
C ALA A 153 10.51 32.67 -15.58
N LEU A 154 11.81 32.62 -15.86
CA LEU A 154 12.57 33.79 -16.33
C LEU A 154 12.11 34.29 -17.69
N THR A 155 11.86 33.39 -18.65
CA THR A 155 11.44 33.80 -19.99
C THR A 155 10.06 34.42 -19.98
N ILE A 156 9.14 33.94 -19.13
CA ILE A 156 7.84 34.60 -18.90
C ILE A 156 8.03 35.99 -18.30
N GLY A 157 8.87 36.15 -17.28
CA GLY A 157 9.17 37.47 -16.71
C GLY A 157 9.75 38.44 -17.74
N GLY A 158 10.68 37.96 -18.56
CA GLY A 158 11.23 38.70 -19.70
C GLY A 158 10.18 39.09 -20.74
N MET A 159 9.28 38.17 -21.09
CA MET A 159 8.18 38.43 -22.02
C MET A 159 7.21 39.48 -21.48
N ILE A 160 6.83 39.41 -20.20
CA ILE A 160 5.97 40.40 -19.55
C ILE A 160 6.62 41.79 -19.61
N SER A 161 7.91 41.90 -19.26
CA SER A 161 8.62 43.20 -19.36
C SER A 161 8.71 43.75 -20.79
N ALA A 162 8.76 42.88 -21.81
CA ALA A 162 8.82 43.31 -23.21
C ALA A 162 7.53 44.00 -23.69
N PHE A 163 6.37 43.68 -23.10
CA PHE A 163 5.10 44.36 -23.42
C PHE A 163 5.06 45.84 -22.99
N PHE A 164 5.97 46.26 -22.11
CA PHE A 164 6.02 47.64 -21.59
C PHE A 164 7.07 48.50 -22.31
N ALA A 165 7.69 47.99 -23.39
CA ALA A 165 8.57 48.78 -24.24
C ALA A 165 7.77 49.89 -24.96
N THR A 166 8.29 51.13 -24.93
CA THR A 166 7.64 52.33 -25.49
C THR A 166 7.50 52.32 -27.02
N SER A 167 8.31 51.53 -27.73
CA SER A 167 8.29 51.42 -29.19
C SER A 167 7.59 50.14 -29.68
N HIS A 168 6.56 50.30 -30.52
CA HIS A 168 5.78 49.19 -31.10
C HIS A 168 6.64 48.22 -31.94
N HIS A 169 7.64 48.74 -32.65
CA HIS A 169 8.52 47.93 -33.49
C HIS A 169 9.50 47.10 -32.64
N GLU A 170 10.03 47.69 -31.56
CA GLU A 170 10.92 47.00 -30.62
C GLU A 170 10.18 45.92 -29.81
N MET A 171 8.95 46.21 -29.37
CA MET A 171 8.07 45.26 -28.70
C MET A 171 7.85 44.00 -29.56
N LYS A 172 7.48 44.18 -30.83
CA LYS A 172 7.25 43.05 -31.76
C LYS A 172 8.49 42.18 -31.93
N HIS A 173 9.67 42.80 -32.08
CA HIS A 173 10.92 42.06 -32.24
C HIS A 173 11.29 41.27 -30.97
N ARG A 174 11.16 41.87 -29.78
CA ARG A 174 11.42 41.18 -28.50
C ARG A 174 10.46 40.01 -28.27
N ILE A 175 9.16 40.20 -28.52
CA ILE A 175 8.15 39.14 -28.37
C ILE A 175 8.41 37.99 -29.35
N MET A 176 8.80 38.28 -30.60
CA MET A 176 9.16 37.25 -31.58
C MET A 176 10.36 36.41 -31.11
N ASN A 177 11.38 37.06 -30.54
CA ASN A 177 12.53 36.36 -29.97
C ASN A 177 12.15 35.49 -28.76
N TYR A 178 11.32 35.98 -27.84
CA TYR A 178 10.84 35.19 -26.71
C TYR A 178 9.95 34.02 -27.13
N SER A 179 9.11 34.20 -28.17
CA SER A 179 8.29 33.13 -28.76
C SER A 179 9.14 32.00 -29.36
N LEU A 180 10.23 32.35 -30.05
CA LEU A 180 11.20 31.37 -30.56
C LEU A 180 11.91 30.62 -29.42
N ILE A 181 12.32 31.31 -28.36
CA ILE A 181 12.92 30.70 -27.16
C ILE A 181 11.93 29.75 -26.48
N PHE A 182 10.65 30.12 -26.38
CA PHE A 182 9.62 29.29 -25.76
C PHE A 182 9.35 28.00 -26.56
N THR A 183 9.33 28.13 -27.89
CA THR A 183 9.17 26.99 -28.80
C THR A 183 10.37 26.04 -28.72
N SER A 184 11.59 26.57 -28.70
CA SER A 184 12.80 25.75 -28.56
C SER A 184 12.89 25.08 -27.19
N LEU A 185 12.53 25.78 -26.12
CA LEU A 185 12.48 25.23 -24.76
C LEU A 185 11.43 24.13 -24.63
N SER A 186 10.28 24.26 -25.30
CA SER A 186 9.23 23.22 -25.33
C SER A 186 9.71 21.96 -26.07
N LEU A 187 10.40 22.12 -27.19
CA LEU A 187 10.99 20.99 -27.92
C LEU A 187 12.11 20.31 -27.10
N ALA A 188 12.94 21.11 -26.42
CA ALA A 188 13.97 20.61 -25.51
C ALA A 188 13.35 19.87 -24.31
N SER A 189 12.23 20.35 -23.77
CA SER A 189 11.48 19.72 -22.69
C SER A 189 11.00 18.32 -23.06
N ILE A 190 10.39 18.17 -24.24
CA ILE A 190 9.93 16.86 -24.73
C ILE A 190 11.10 15.89 -24.89
N THR A 191 12.20 16.33 -25.51
CA THR A 191 13.36 15.46 -25.76
C THR A 191 14.07 15.05 -24.47
N LEU A 192 14.28 16.00 -23.54
CA LEU A 192 14.92 15.72 -22.25
C LEU A 192 14.05 14.84 -21.35
N ASN A 193 12.74 15.06 -21.33
CA ASN A 193 11.80 14.23 -20.56
C ASN A 193 11.77 12.79 -21.07
N LEU A 194 11.71 12.62 -22.41
CA LEU A 194 11.74 11.31 -23.04
C LEU A 194 13.07 10.59 -22.74
N LEU A 195 14.19 11.29 -22.89
CA LEU A 195 15.52 10.74 -22.63
C LEU A 195 15.68 10.34 -21.15
N GLN A 196 15.27 11.20 -20.22
CA GLN A 196 15.28 10.94 -18.78
C GLN A 196 14.49 9.67 -18.45
N HIS A 197 13.20 9.62 -18.79
CA HIS A 197 12.36 8.47 -18.42
C HIS A 197 12.75 7.19 -19.15
N TYR A 198 13.17 7.26 -20.41
CA TYR A 198 13.64 6.08 -21.14
C TYR A 198 14.89 5.47 -20.49
N ASN A 199 15.88 6.31 -20.16
CA ASN A 199 17.12 5.85 -19.56
C ASN A 199 16.90 5.21 -18.18
N PHE A 200 16.09 5.85 -17.32
CA PHE A 200 15.74 5.29 -16.02
C PHE A 200 14.85 4.05 -16.12
N ALA A 201 13.92 3.97 -17.08
CA ALA A 201 13.07 2.80 -17.29
C ALA A 201 13.88 1.58 -17.76
N TYR A 202 14.81 1.78 -18.70
CA TYR A 202 15.71 0.74 -19.19
C TYR A 202 16.60 0.19 -18.06
N MET A 203 17.24 1.11 -17.31
CA MET A 203 18.04 0.79 -16.14
C MET A 203 17.23 -0.01 -15.10
N GLY A 204 16.01 0.46 -14.79
CA GLY A 204 15.12 -0.20 -13.84
C GLY A 204 14.67 -1.59 -14.27
N ALA A 205 14.40 -1.81 -15.56
CA ALA A 205 14.02 -3.12 -16.10
C ALA A 205 15.17 -4.14 -15.96
N LYS A 206 16.40 -3.74 -16.31
CA LYS A 206 17.59 -4.59 -16.14
C LYS A 206 17.92 -4.89 -14.69
N LEU A 207 17.82 -3.89 -13.81
CA LEU A 207 18.00 -4.07 -12.37
C LEU A 207 16.99 -5.09 -11.81
N THR A 208 15.72 -4.97 -12.20
CA THR A 208 14.66 -5.91 -11.79
C THR A 208 14.97 -7.34 -12.24
N LYS A 209 15.39 -7.53 -13.49
CA LYS A 209 15.79 -8.84 -14.01
C LYS A 209 16.92 -9.44 -13.19
N ARG A 210 17.96 -8.65 -12.89
CA ARG A 210 19.13 -9.10 -12.11
C ARG A 210 18.76 -9.48 -10.68
N ILE A 211 17.98 -8.66 -10.00
CA ILE A 211 17.52 -8.92 -8.63
C ILE A 211 16.71 -10.21 -8.59
N ARG A 212 15.75 -10.38 -9.52
CA ARG A 212 14.92 -11.60 -9.56
C ARG A 212 15.75 -12.86 -9.81
N LEU A 213 16.70 -12.82 -10.74
CA LEU A 213 17.56 -13.96 -11.01
C LEU A 213 18.43 -14.31 -9.80
N CYS A 214 19.07 -13.32 -9.18
CA CYS A 214 19.92 -13.54 -8.02
C CYS A 214 19.13 -14.02 -6.79
N MET A 215 17.94 -13.46 -6.55
CA MET A 215 17.04 -13.94 -5.50
C MET A 215 16.61 -15.37 -5.75
N LEU A 216 16.19 -15.71 -6.98
CA LEU A 216 15.76 -17.06 -7.32
C LEU A 216 16.91 -18.07 -7.15
N GLU A 217 18.09 -17.73 -7.66
CA GLU A 217 19.30 -18.55 -7.53
C GLU A 217 19.62 -18.82 -6.05
N LYS A 218 19.55 -17.80 -5.19
CA LYS A 218 19.81 -17.95 -3.75
C LYS A 218 18.71 -18.71 -3.01
N ILE A 219 17.44 -18.47 -3.33
CA ILE A 219 16.32 -19.19 -2.73
C ILE A 219 16.46 -20.70 -3.00
N LEU A 220 16.85 -21.08 -4.21
CA LEU A 220 17.04 -22.50 -4.58
C LEU A 220 18.26 -23.17 -3.92
N THR A 221 19.16 -22.40 -3.29
CA THR A 221 20.31 -22.96 -2.54
C THR A 221 20.02 -23.22 -1.07
N PHE A 222 18.85 -22.83 -0.56
CA PHE A 222 18.50 -23.08 0.83
C PHE A 222 18.12 -24.54 1.09
N GLU A 223 18.35 -24.98 2.33
CA GLU A 223 17.97 -26.31 2.80
C GLU A 223 16.44 -26.48 2.83
N THR A 224 15.97 -27.73 2.74
CA THR A 224 14.53 -28.04 2.75
C THR A 224 13.82 -27.54 4.02
N ALA A 225 14.51 -27.58 5.17
CA ALA A 225 13.97 -27.09 6.44
C ALA A 225 13.58 -25.59 6.40
N TRP A 226 14.26 -24.78 5.58
CA TRP A 226 13.90 -23.37 5.42
C TRP A 226 12.56 -23.18 4.71
N PHE A 227 12.20 -24.10 3.82
CA PHE A 227 10.92 -24.12 3.11
C PHE A 227 9.77 -24.67 3.96
N ASP A 228 10.07 -25.40 5.03
CA ASP A 228 9.08 -25.92 5.97
C ASP A 228 8.52 -24.81 6.89
N GLU A 229 9.18 -23.64 6.98
CA GLU A 229 8.63 -22.47 7.68
C GLU A 229 7.39 -21.91 6.97
N GLU A 230 6.28 -21.73 7.70
CA GLU A 230 5.03 -21.15 7.15
C GLU A 230 5.24 -19.78 6.47
N LYS A 231 6.21 -19.00 6.96
CA LYS A 231 6.60 -17.69 6.40
C LYS A 231 7.18 -17.78 4.99
N ASN A 232 7.77 -18.91 4.64
CA ASN A 232 8.44 -19.18 3.37
C ASN A 232 7.59 -20.11 2.48
N SER A 233 6.27 -20.10 2.66
CA SER A 233 5.35 -20.75 1.73
C SER A 233 5.60 -20.31 0.29
N SER A 234 5.37 -21.21 -0.66
CA SER A 234 5.60 -20.97 -2.09
C SER A 234 4.88 -19.72 -2.61
N GLY A 235 3.66 -19.44 -2.13
CA GLY A 235 2.91 -18.24 -2.43
C GLY A 235 3.55 -16.96 -1.88
N ALA A 236 4.04 -16.99 -0.64
CA ALA A 236 4.77 -15.87 -0.04
C ALA A 236 6.07 -15.58 -0.79
N LEU A 237 6.83 -16.62 -1.15
CA LEU A 237 8.09 -16.47 -1.92
C LEU A 237 7.85 -15.89 -3.32
N CYS A 238 6.83 -16.37 -4.03
CA CYS A 238 6.45 -15.83 -5.33
C CYS A 238 6.04 -14.35 -5.23
N SER A 239 5.27 -14.01 -4.19
CA SER A 239 4.91 -12.63 -3.89
C SER A 239 6.14 -11.76 -3.61
N ARG A 240 7.10 -12.22 -2.80
CA ARG A 240 8.35 -11.49 -2.53
C ARG A 240 9.16 -11.27 -3.80
N LEU A 241 9.37 -12.33 -4.59
CA LEU A 241 10.12 -12.27 -5.84
C LEU A 241 9.49 -11.31 -6.88
N SER A 242 8.16 -11.20 -6.89
CA SER A 242 7.45 -10.28 -7.77
C SER A 242 7.39 -8.84 -7.22
N ASN A 243 6.86 -8.68 -6.01
CA ASN A 243 6.51 -7.39 -5.40
C ASN A 243 7.70 -6.66 -4.80
N GLU A 244 8.53 -7.34 -3.99
CA GLU A 244 9.68 -6.68 -3.35
C GLU A 244 10.74 -6.28 -4.40
N ALA A 245 10.97 -7.13 -5.40
CA ALA A 245 11.85 -6.79 -6.53
C ALA A 245 11.34 -5.58 -7.32
N SER A 246 10.02 -5.47 -7.53
CA SER A 246 9.40 -4.32 -8.20
C SER A 246 9.45 -3.06 -7.33
N MET A 247 9.36 -3.21 -6.01
CA MET A 247 9.50 -2.10 -5.06
C MET A 247 10.92 -1.51 -5.11
N VAL A 248 11.96 -2.37 -5.16
CA VAL A 248 13.35 -1.91 -5.33
C VAL A 248 13.54 -1.15 -6.64
N LYS A 249 12.93 -1.63 -7.75
CA LYS A 249 12.90 -0.88 -9.02
C LYS A 249 12.30 0.51 -8.81
N SER A 250 11.13 0.62 -8.20
CA SER A 250 10.47 1.91 -8.03
C SER A 250 11.30 2.87 -7.17
N LEU A 251 11.96 2.36 -6.11
CA LEU A 251 12.85 3.15 -5.27
C LEU A 251 14.08 3.66 -6.05
N VAL A 252 14.77 2.80 -6.80
CA VAL A 252 16.04 3.18 -7.45
C VAL A 252 15.83 3.89 -8.78
N ALA A 253 14.87 3.47 -9.60
CA ALA A 253 14.64 4.04 -10.93
C ALA A 253 13.69 5.24 -10.89
N ASP A 254 12.55 5.14 -10.20
CA ASP A 254 11.53 6.19 -10.25
C ASP A 254 11.80 7.29 -9.21
N ARG A 255 12.10 6.92 -7.95
CA ARG A 255 12.26 7.92 -6.88
C ARG A 255 13.56 8.69 -6.96
N VAL A 256 14.69 8.04 -7.30
CA VAL A 256 15.97 8.75 -7.48
C VAL A 256 15.89 9.72 -8.65
N CYS A 257 15.27 9.32 -9.76
CA CYS A 257 15.02 10.18 -10.91
C CYS A 257 14.27 11.47 -10.51
N LEU A 258 13.13 11.30 -9.82
CA LEU A 258 12.34 12.44 -9.33
C LEU A 258 13.09 13.29 -8.30
N LEU A 259 13.88 12.66 -7.42
CA LEU A 259 14.68 13.36 -6.41
C LEU A 259 15.79 14.20 -7.05
N VAL A 260 16.51 13.65 -8.03
CA VAL A 260 17.56 14.38 -8.76
C VAL A 260 16.98 15.56 -9.53
N GLN A 261 15.86 15.34 -10.25
CA GLN A 261 15.17 16.40 -10.99
C GLN A 261 14.64 17.52 -10.09
N THR A 262 14.03 17.18 -8.95
CA THR A 262 13.49 18.18 -8.02
C THR A 262 14.62 18.93 -7.30
N ALA A 263 15.69 18.24 -6.90
CA ALA A 263 16.86 18.87 -6.30
C ALA A 263 17.58 19.82 -7.27
N SER A 264 17.74 19.42 -8.55
CA SER A 264 18.31 20.30 -9.57
C SER A 264 17.41 21.51 -9.85
N ALA A 265 16.10 21.31 -9.97
CA ALA A 265 15.16 22.40 -10.18
C ALA A 265 15.20 23.44 -9.04
N VAL A 266 15.20 22.98 -7.79
CA VAL A 266 15.26 23.85 -6.60
C VAL A 266 16.59 24.59 -6.52
N THR A 267 17.73 23.91 -6.74
CA THR A 267 19.04 24.57 -6.67
C THR A 267 19.22 25.60 -7.78
N ILE A 268 18.81 25.29 -9.02
CA ILE A 268 18.88 26.22 -10.15
C ILE A 268 17.92 27.39 -9.96
N ALA A 269 16.69 27.16 -9.48
CA ALA A 269 15.75 28.23 -9.11
C ALA A 269 16.35 29.17 -8.06
N MET A 270 16.98 28.62 -7.03
CA MET A 270 17.61 29.37 -5.95
C MET A 270 18.76 30.23 -6.48
N ILE A 271 19.66 29.66 -7.29
CA ILE A 271 20.79 30.38 -7.91
C ILE A 271 20.29 31.52 -8.78
N ILE A 272 19.35 31.23 -9.69
CA ILE A 272 18.75 32.25 -10.57
C ILE A 272 18.07 33.36 -9.77
N GLY A 273 17.30 33.00 -8.74
CA GLY A 273 16.62 33.96 -7.86
C GLY A 273 17.61 34.88 -7.14
N LEU A 274 18.71 34.33 -6.60
CA LEU A 274 19.76 35.13 -5.97
C LEU A 274 20.45 36.08 -6.95
N VAL A 275 20.69 35.65 -8.20
CA VAL A 275 21.35 36.49 -9.22
C VAL A 275 20.45 37.65 -9.66
N VAL A 276 19.15 37.41 -9.85
CA VAL A 276 18.21 38.44 -10.34
C VAL A 276 17.81 39.42 -9.24
N ALA A 277 17.44 38.93 -8.06
CA ALA A 277 16.92 39.75 -6.97
C ALA A 277 17.29 39.15 -5.61
N TRP A 278 18.55 39.28 -5.20
CA TRP A 278 19.08 38.66 -3.98
C TRP A 278 18.29 38.99 -2.69
N LYS A 279 17.76 40.22 -2.56
CA LYS A 279 16.96 40.61 -1.38
C LYS A 279 15.60 39.90 -1.32
N LEU A 280 14.87 39.87 -2.44
CA LEU A 280 13.58 39.17 -2.52
C LEU A 280 13.79 37.66 -2.35
N ALA A 281 14.80 37.10 -3.01
CA ALA A 281 15.13 35.67 -2.94
C ALA A 281 15.46 35.21 -1.52
N LEU A 282 16.17 36.01 -0.71
CA LEU A 282 16.46 35.69 0.69
C LEU A 282 15.18 35.58 1.54
N VAL A 283 14.19 36.45 1.31
CA VAL A 283 12.89 36.37 2.00
C VAL A 283 12.16 35.08 1.61
N MET A 284 12.16 34.72 0.33
CA MET A 284 11.53 33.48 -0.16
C MET A 284 12.18 32.24 0.45
N ILE A 285 13.51 32.21 0.52
CA ILE A 285 14.28 31.12 1.14
C ILE A 285 13.97 31.02 2.64
N ALA A 286 13.78 32.14 3.33
CA ALA A 286 13.43 32.16 4.75
C ALA A 286 12.01 31.62 5.03
N VAL A 287 11.08 31.77 4.08
CA VAL A 287 9.71 31.23 4.20
C VAL A 287 9.66 29.72 3.91
N GLN A 288 10.58 29.19 3.11
CA GLN A 288 10.56 27.79 2.67
C GLN A 288 10.62 26.73 3.80
N PRO A 289 11.43 26.88 4.88
CA PRO A 289 11.39 25.95 6.01
C PRO A 289 10.02 25.88 6.70
N LEU A 290 9.31 27.02 6.78
CA LEU A 290 7.98 27.09 7.40
C LEU A 290 6.96 26.30 6.57
N THR A 291 7.00 26.42 5.24
CA THR A 291 6.13 25.65 4.35
C THR A 291 6.46 24.15 4.43
N ILE A 292 7.74 23.79 4.43
CA ILE A 292 8.19 22.39 4.59
C ILE A 292 7.68 21.81 5.91
N LEU A 293 7.80 22.54 7.03
CA LEU A 293 7.32 22.10 8.34
C LEU A 293 5.80 21.89 8.35
N CYS A 294 5.04 22.77 7.71
CA CYS A 294 3.59 22.61 7.57
C CYS A 294 3.20 21.36 6.76
N PHE A 295 3.83 21.13 5.60
CA PHE A 295 3.58 19.92 4.81
C PHE A 295 4.01 18.64 5.53
N TYR A 296 5.12 18.70 6.27
CA TYR A 296 5.61 17.58 7.07
C TYR A 296 4.64 17.22 8.20
N THR A 297 4.21 18.20 8.99
CA THR A 297 3.24 17.99 10.08
C THR A 297 1.92 17.43 9.54
N ARG A 298 1.40 17.97 8.43
CA ARG A 298 0.23 17.40 7.73
C ARG A 298 0.43 15.93 7.34
N LYS A 299 1.57 15.59 6.74
CA LYS A 299 1.87 14.22 6.28
C LYS A 299 1.94 13.25 7.47
N VAL A 300 2.68 13.61 8.52
CA VAL A 300 2.83 12.79 9.72
C VAL A 300 1.48 12.58 10.39
N LEU A 301 0.73 13.66 10.60
CA LEU A 301 -0.58 13.63 11.22
C LEU A 301 -1.52 12.67 10.48
N LEU A 302 -1.65 12.82 9.16
CA LEU A 302 -2.53 12.00 8.34
C LEU A 302 -2.09 10.52 8.34
N SER A 303 -0.79 10.25 8.29
CA SER A 303 -0.24 8.89 8.35
C SER A 303 -0.56 8.22 9.70
N THR A 304 -0.29 8.91 10.82
CA THR A 304 -0.56 8.40 12.17
C THR A 304 -2.05 8.18 12.43
N LEU A 305 -2.92 9.07 11.95
CA LEU A 305 -4.37 8.87 12.03
C LEU A 305 -4.84 7.70 11.16
N SER A 306 -4.22 7.52 10.00
CA SER A 306 -4.55 6.39 9.12
C SER A 306 -4.17 5.05 9.74
N THR A 307 -3.02 4.95 10.40
CA THR A 307 -2.61 3.70 11.08
C THR A 307 -3.52 3.39 12.28
N LYS A 308 -3.91 4.40 13.07
CA LYS A 308 -4.89 4.24 14.17
C LYS A 308 -6.24 3.77 13.66
N PHE A 309 -6.75 4.36 12.56
CA PHE A 309 -7.99 3.95 11.92
C PHE A 309 -7.94 2.49 11.44
N VAL A 310 -6.87 2.10 10.73
CA VAL A 310 -6.70 0.72 10.25
C VAL A 310 -6.65 -0.27 11.43
N LYS A 311 -5.96 0.09 12.51
CA LYS A 311 -5.89 -0.76 13.71
C LYS A 311 -7.26 -0.96 14.37
N ALA A 312 -8.06 0.11 14.49
CA ALA A 312 -9.42 0.01 15.01
C ALA A 312 -10.35 -0.80 14.07
N GLN A 313 -10.19 -0.64 12.75
CA GLN A 313 -10.98 -1.35 11.75
C GLN A 313 -10.74 -2.87 11.77
N ASN A 314 -9.51 -3.31 12.02
CA ASN A 314 -9.14 -4.73 12.00
C ASN A 314 -10.01 -5.59 12.93
N GLN A 315 -10.39 -5.08 14.11
CA GLN A 315 -11.23 -5.81 15.05
C GLN A 315 -12.63 -6.10 14.47
N SER A 316 -13.25 -5.11 13.84
CA SER A 316 -14.56 -5.27 13.20
C SER A 316 -14.48 -6.22 12.00
N THR A 317 -13.41 -6.13 11.19
CA THR A 317 -13.16 -7.04 10.08
C THR A 317 -12.99 -8.48 10.56
N GLN A 318 -12.27 -8.70 11.67
CA GLN A 318 -12.07 -10.03 12.23
C GLN A 318 -13.40 -10.68 12.66
N ILE A 319 -14.28 -9.93 13.34
CA ILE A 319 -15.61 -10.43 13.74
C ILE A 319 -16.44 -10.80 12.51
N ALA A 320 -16.44 -9.96 11.47
CA ALA A 320 -17.14 -10.25 10.23
C ALA A 320 -16.59 -11.50 9.53
N VAL A 321 -15.28 -11.66 9.48
CA VAL A 321 -14.64 -12.85 8.91
C VAL A 321 -15.02 -14.10 9.68
N GLU A 322 -14.99 -14.06 11.02
CA GLU A 322 -15.40 -15.20 11.86
C GLU A 322 -16.87 -15.57 11.65
N ALA A 323 -17.75 -14.58 11.55
CA ALA A 323 -19.18 -14.78 11.32
C ALA A 323 -19.48 -15.39 9.94
N VAL A 324 -18.85 -14.90 8.89
CA VAL A 324 -19.04 -15.40 7.52
C VAL A 324 -18.46 -16.81 7.37
N TYR A 325 -17.26 -17.03 7.92
CA TYR A 325 -16.61 -18.32 7.88
C TYR A 325 -17.42 -19.41 8.61
N ASN A 326 -17.98 -19.06 9.78
CA ASN A 326 -18.83 -19.95 10.57
C ASN A 326 -20.34 -19.76 10.34
N HIS A 327 -20.74 -19.26 9.16
CA HIS A 327 -22.14 -18.87 8.90
C HIS A 327 -23.14 -20.00 9.19
N ARG A 328 -22.84 -21.25 8.81
CA ARG A 328 -23.72 -22.41 9.07
C ARG A 328 -23.99 -22.63 10.56
N ILE A 329 -22.97 -22.41 11.39
CA ILE A 329 -23.05 -22.54 12.86
C ILE A 329 -23.90 -21.40 13.42
N VAL A 330 -23.65 -20.16 12.98
CA VAL A 330 -24.43 -19.00 13.44
C VAL A 330 -25.91 -19.15 13.08
N THR A 331 -26.22 -19.67 11.88
CA THR A 331 -27.61 -19.94 11.45
C THR A 331 -28.26 -21.06 12.23
N SER A 332 -27.54 -22.15 12.52
CA SER A 332 -28.11 -23.28 13.28
C SER A 332 -28.44 -22.90 14.71
N PHE A 333 -27.66 -22.01 15.33
CA PHE A 333 -27.90 -21.48 16.67
C PHE A 333 -28.87 -20.28 16.70
N GLY A 334 -29.45 -19.87 15.56
CA GLY A 334 -30.38 -18.72 15.49
C GLY A 334 -29.79 -17.40 16.02
N SER A 335 -28.46 -17.27 16.07
CA SER A 335 -27.75 -16.21 16.81
C SER A 335 -27.28 -15.06 15.92
N ILE A 336 -27.84 -14.93 14.71
CA ILE A 336 -27.46 -13.91 13.72
C ILE A 336 -27.59 -12.50 14.31
N GLU A 337 -28.69 -12.21 15.01
CA GLU A 337 -28.92 -10.89 15.61
C GLU A 337 -27.86 -10.55 16.66
N LYS A 338 -27.44 -11.53 17.47
CA LYS A 338 -26.37 -11.35 18.47
C LYS A 338 -25.04 -11.01 17.80
N VAL A 339 -24.70 -11.70 16.72
CA VAL A 339 -23.47 -11.45 15.94
C VAL A 339 -23.51 -10.07 15.28
N LEU A 340 -24.66 -9.67 14.71
CA LEU A 340 -24.84 -8.33 14.13
C LEU A 340 -24.67 -7.24 15.19
N ARG A 341 -25.25 -7.39 16.38
CA ARG A 341 -25.06 -6.43 17.49
C ARG A 341 -23.60 -6.34 17.94
N LEU A 342 -22.88 -7.47 17.99
CA LEU A 342 -21.44 -7.49 18.29
C LEU A 342 -20.63 -6.75 17.23
N PHE A 343 -20.96 -6.94 15.95
CA PHE A 343 -20.33 -6.24 14.84
C PHE A 343 -20.61 -4.73 14.89
N ASP A 344 -21.86 -4.32 15.12
CA ASP A 344 -22.23 -2.91 15.24
C ASP A 344 -21.50 -2.21 16.40
N LYS A 345 -21.39 -2.87 17.55
CA LYS A 345 -20.62 -2.37 18.69
C LYS A 345 -19.13 -2.26 18.36
N ALA A 346 -18.58 -3.23 17.63
CA ALA A 346 -17.19 -3.18 17.18
C ALA A 346 -16.94 -2.07 16.13
N GLN A 347 -17.97 -1.61 15.42
CA GLN A 347 -17.86 -0.50 14.47
C GLN A 347 -17.84 0.90 15.12
N GLU A 348 -18.26 1.06 16.38
CA GLU A 348 -18.24 2.37 17.04
C GLU A 348 -16.83 2.97 17.14
N ALA A 349 -15.82 2.16 17.47
CA ALA A 349 -14.43 2.62 17.55
C ALA A 349 -13.90 3.13 16.18
N PRO A 350 -14.02 2.37 15.07
CA PRO A 350 -13.75 2.87 13.72
C PRO A 350 -14.54 4.13 13.36
N ARG A 351 -15.83 4.21 13.72
CA ARG A 351 -16.68 5.38 13.42
C ARG A 351 -16.17 6.64 14.13
N MET A 352 -15.79 6.55 15.41
CA MET A 352 -15.21 7.68 16.15
C MET A 352 -13.85 8.10 15.58
N GLU A 353 -12.96 7.15 15.31
CA GLU A 353 -11.64 7.44 14.74
C GLU A 353 -11.76 7.98 13.30
N ALA A 354 -12.73 7.51 12.52
CA ALA A 354 -13.05 8.05 11.20
C ALA A 354 -13.51 9.50 11.28
N ARG A 355 -14.38 9.84 12.25
CA ARG A 355 -14.85 11.22 12.46
C ARG A 355 -13.69 12.14 12.85
N LYS A 356 -12.84 11.72 13.79
CA LYS A 356 -11.61 12.47 14.16
C LYS A 356 -10.67 12.65 12.98
N LYS A 357 -10.39 11.56 12.23
CA LYS A 357 -9.56 11.58 11.03
C LYS A 357 -10.12 12.53 9.98
N SER A 358 -11.44 12.51 9.75
CA SER A 358 -12.09 13.38 8.76
C SER A 358 -11.94 14.86 9.13
N TRP A 359 -12.26 15.25 10.36
CA TRP A 359 -12.08 16.63 10.83
C TRP A 359 -10.63 17.08 10.77
N LEU A 360 -9.72 16.25 11.28
CA LEU A 360 -8.30 16.59 11.38
C LEU A 360 -7.60 16.58 10.02
N ALA A 361 -8.02 15.72 9.09
CA ALA A 361 -7.59 15.76 7.69
C ALA A 361 -8.18 16.98 6.98
N GLY A 362 -9.43 17.35 7.24
CA GLY A 362 -10.05 18.56 6.67
C GLY A 362 -9.31 19.83 7.10
N ILE A 363 -9.10 20.01 8.41
CA ILE A 363 -8.33 21.14 8.96
C ILE A 363 -6.89 21.10 8.46
N GLY A 364 -6.24 19.93 8.44
CA GLY A 364 -4.86 19.79 7.96
C GLY A 364 -4.71 20.06 6.45
N MET A 365 -5.71 19.70 5.64
CA MET A 365 -5.71 20.01 4.20
C MET A 365 -5.99 21.49 3.94
N GLY A 366 -6.99 22.06 4.62
CA GLY A 366 -7.36 23.47 4.47
C GLY A 366 -6.25 24.42 4.97
N SER A 367 -5.69 24.16 6.14
CA SER A 367 -4.61 24.99 6.72
C SER A 367 -3.36 25.02 5.85
N ALA A 368 -2.91 23.86 5.32
CA ALA A 368 -1.76 23.81 4.43
C ALA A 368 -1.98 24.56 3.11
N GLN A 369 -3.18 24.47 2.52
CA GLN A 369 -3.53 25.23 1.31
C GLN A 369 -3.60 26.73 1.60
N CYS A 370 -4.23 27.13 2.71
CA CYS A 370 -4.30 28.52 3.16
C CYS A 370 -2.90 29.13 3.38
N LEU A 371 -2.00 28.40 4.06
CA LEU A 371 -0.61 28.80 4.24
C LEU A 371 0.13 29.00 2.92
N THR A 372 -0.13 28.15 1.93
CA THR A 372 0.46 28.29 0.59
C THR A 372 0.01 29.59 -0.10
N PHE A 373 -1.29 29.91 -0.04
CA PHE A 373 -1.81 31.17 -0.57
C PHE A 373 -1.30 32.40 0.20
N MET A 374 -1.17 32.28 1.54
CA MET A 374 -0.58 33.34 2.36
C MET A 374 0.90 33.57 2.01
N CYS A 375 1.65 32.52 1.68
CA CYS A 375 3.02 32.67 1.17
C CYS A 375 3.02 33.48 -0.14
N TRP A 376 2.19 33.11 -1.12
CA TRP A 376 2.08 33.90 -2.36
C TRP A 376 1.71 35.37 -2.09
N ALA A 377 0.81 35.64 -1.15
CA ALA A 377 0.45 37.00 -0.77
C ALA A 377 1.65 37.76 -0.17
N LEU A 378 2.42 37.13 0.72
CA LEU A 378 3.65 37.69 1.28
C LEU A 378 4.70 37.96 0.19
N ASP A 379 4.82 37.06 -0.80
CA ASP A 379 5.74 37.21 -1.93
C ASP A 379 5.41 38.48 -2.74
N PHE A 380 4.13 38.70 -3.04
CA PHE A 380 3.69 39.92 -3.73
C PHE A 380 3.83 41.18 -2.87
N CYS A 381 3.46 41.15 -1.58
CA CYS A 381 3.58 42.30 -0.69
C CYS A 381 5.04 42.73 -0.49
N THR A 382 5.94 41.78 -0.25
CA THR A 382 7.37 42.06 -0.09
C THR A 382 8.00 42.50 -1.41
N GLY A 383 7.58 41.91 -2.55
CA GLY A 383 7.93 42.37 -3.88
C GLY A 383 7.57 43.84 -4.11
N LYS A 384 6.34 44.25 -3.75
CA LYS A 384 5.87 45.63 -3.87
C LYS A 384 6.74 46.61 -3.06
N VAL A 385 6.95 46.33 -1.78
CA VAL A 385 7.73 47.20 -0.87
C VAL A 385 9.17 47.36 -1.36
N ILE A 386 9.79 46.28 -1.88
CA ILE A 386 11.14 46.33 -2.42
C ILE A 386 11.19 47.12 -3.74
N ALA A 387 10.15 47.03 -4.58
CA ALA A 387 10.06 47.81 -5.82
C ALA A 387 9.96 49.31 -5.53
N GLU A 388 9.10 49.71 -4.59
CA GLU A 388 8.90 51.10 -4.16
C GLU A 388 10.17 51.68 -3.52
N ALA A 389 10.80 50.97 -2.58
CA ALA A 389 12.09 51.37 -1.99
C ALA A 389 13.22 51.42 -3.05
N GLY A 390 13.09 50.57 -4.07
CA GLY A 390 13.88 50.50 -5.29
C GLY A 390 14.09 51.79 -6.07
N SER A 391 13.07 52.64 -6.08
CA SER A 391 13.09 53.94 -6.74
C SER A 391 14.00 54.97 -6.05
N MET A 392 14.50 54.68 -4.85
CA MET A 392 15.21 55.64 -3.98
C MET A 392 16.73 55.41 -3.84
N THR A 393 17.32 54.31 -4.36
CA THR A 393 18.77 54.02 -4.22
C THR A 393 19.39 53.41 -5.48
N SER A 394 20.58 53.89 -5.89
CA SER A 394 21.24 53.56 -7.16
C SER A 394 21.68 52.10 -7.31
N ASP A 395 22.03 51.41 -6.23
CA ASP A 395 22.33 49.96 -6.22
C ASP A 395 21.07 49.08 -6.39
N LEU A 396 19.89 49.68 -6.23
CA LEU A 396 18.59 49.03 -6.25
C LEU A 396 17.94 49.06 -7.65
N ALA A 397 18.49 49.84 -8.59
CA ALA A 397 17.87 50.12 -9.89
C ALA A 397 17.68 48.88 -10.78
N LYS A 398 18.58 47.89 -10.76
CA LYS A 398 18.46 46.69 -11.64
C LYS A 398 17.41 45.69 -11.18
N SER A 399 17.24 45.52 -9.86
CA SER A 399 16.22 44.63 -9.29
C SER A 399 14.87 45.36 -9.12
N SER A 400 14.92 46.66 -8.79
CA SER A 400 13.76 47.53 -8.76
C SER A 400 13.13 47.67 -10.14
N THR A 401 13.86 47.93 -11.22
CA THR A 401 13.24 48.07 -12.57
C THR A 401 12.48 46.83 -13.03
N ALA A 402 12.94 45.62 -12.68
CA ALA A 402 12.24 44.38 -13.02
C ALA A 402 10.95 44.16 -12.18
N VAL A 403 10.94 44.54 -10.91
CA VAL A 403 9.77 44.37 -10.02
C VAL A 403 8.82 45.59 -10.11
N ALA A 404 9.37 46.80 -10.20
CA ALA A 404 8.66 48.04 -10.43
C ALA A 404 7.99 48.05 -11.79
N SER A 405 8.59 47.51 -12.86
CA SER A 405 7.84 47.28 -14.10
C SER A 405 6.64 46.40 -13.82
N VAL A 406 6.78 45.23 -13.18
CA VAL A 406 5.63 44.35 -12.83
C VAL A 406 4.52 45.04 -12.01
N PHE A 407 4.84 46.01 -11.15
CA PHE A 407 3.84 46.77 -10.39
C PHE A 407 3.29 48.00 -11.12
N GLU A 408 4.10 48.69 -11.93
CA GLU A 408 3.67 49.78 -12.82
C GLU A 408 2.72 49.28 -13.91
N ILE A 409 2.80 47.98 -14.25
CA ILE A 409 1.86 47.22 -15.08
C ILE A 409 0.47 47.13 -14.42
N LEU A 410 0.41 46.91 -13.11
CA LEU A 410 -0.83 46.80 -12.33
C LEU A 410 -1.46 48.17 -12.06
N ASP A 411 -0.64 49.22 -11.97
CA ASP A 411 -1.08 50.58 -11.65
C ASP A 411 -1.48 51.41 -12.89
N ARG A 412 -1.17 50.92 -14.11
CA ARG A 412 -1.64 51.55 -15.35
C ARG A 412 -3.15 51.31 -15.51
N HIS A 413 -3.94 52.27 -15.03
CA HIS A 413 -5.35 52.41 -15.37
C HIS A 413 -5.54 52.22 -16.89
N SER A 414 -6.45 51.33 -17.27
CA SER A 414 -6.83 51.04 -18.65
C SER A 414 -7.27 52.33 -19.36
N LEU A 415 -6.35 53.01 -20.04
CA LEU A 415 -6.67 53.98 -21.08
C LEU A 415 -7.07 53.20 -22.34
N ILE A 416 -8.18 52.48 -22.26
CA ILE A 416 -8.97 52.18 -23.45
C ILE A 416 -9.73 53.48 -23.72
N PRO A 417 -9.42 54.24 -24.78
CA PRO A 417 -10.28 55.35 -25.14
C PRO A 417 -11.67 54.76 -25.38
N LYS A 418 -12.65 55.19 -24.59
CA LYS A 418 -14.06 54.99 -24.92
C LYS A 418 -14.26 55.62 -26.29
N VAL A 419 -14.25 54.79 -27.32
CA VAL A 419 -14.76 55.17 -28.64
C VAL A 419 -16.23 55.50 -28.38
N CYS A 420 -16.55 56.80 -28.45
CA CYS A 420 -17.94 57.25 -28.44
C CYS A 420 -18.68 56.55 -29.57
N VAL A 421 -19.75 55.85 -29.22
CA VAL A 421 -20.85 55.51 -30.13
C VAL A 421 -21.81 56.68 -30.15
#